data_AF-A0A7J7Y4A3-F1
#
_entry.id   AF-A0A7J7Y4A3-F1
#
_cell.length_a   1.000
_cell.length_b   1.000
_cell.length_c   1.000
_cell.angle_alpha   90.00
_cell.angle_beta   90.00
_cell.angle_gamma   90.00
#
_symmetry.space_group_name_H-M   'P 1'
#
loop_
_entity.id
_entity.type
_entity.pdbx_description
1 polymer ?
#
loop_
_entity_poly.entity_id
_entity_poly.type
_entity_poly.pdbx_seq_one_letter_code
_entity_poly.pdbx_strand_id
1 'polypeptide(L)'
;MNLLTSSWLRSWKMKKRVEDAYILTCNVSLEYEKTEVNSGFFYKSAEEREKLVKAERKFIEDRVKKIIELKKKVCGDSDKGFVVINQKGIDPFSLDSLAKEGIVALRRAKRRNMERLTLACGGVALNSFDDLNPDCLGHAGLVYEYTLGEEKFTFIEKCNNPRSVTLLIKGPNKHTLTQIKDAIRDGLRAVKNALDDGCVVPGAGAVEVAMAEALIKYKPSVKGRAQLGVQAFADALLIIPKVLAQNSGFDLQETLVKIQAEHSNSGQLVGVDLNTGEPMVAAQAGIWDNYCVKKQLLHSCTVIATNILLVDEIMRAGMSSLKG
;
A
#
# COMPACT_ATOMS: atom_id res chain seq x y z
N MET A 1 -2.45 -9.32 -9.86
CA MET A 1 -1.23 -9.99 -9.37
C MET A 1 -1.18 -9.78 -7.86
N ASN A 2 -1.43 -10.81 -7.07
CA ASN A 2 -1.33 -10.77 -5.61
C ASN A 2 -0.10 -11.56 -5.18
N LEU A 3 0.84 -10.90 -4.50
CA LEU A 3 2.04 -11.54 -3.96
C LEU A 3 1.77 -12.05 -2.56
N LEU A 4 1.95 -13.36 -2.37
CA LEU A 4 2.13 -13.94 -1.05
C LEU A 4 3.61 -14.16 -0.82
N THR A 5 4.21 -13.30 0.00
CA THR A 5 5.49 -13.60 0.64
C THR A 5 5.24 -14.68 1.69
N SER A 6 5.40 -15.95 1.34
CA SER A 6 5.47 -17.03 2.31
C SER A 6 6.94 -17.32 2.57
N SER A 7 7.47 -16.67 3.60
CA SER A 7 8.67 -17.15 4.26
C SER A 7 8.30 -18.49 4.93
N TRP A 8 9.05 -19.54 4.58
CA TRP A 8 9.14 -20.85 5.26
C TRP A 8 8.28 -22.05 4.79
N LEU A 9 9.00 -22.95 4.11
CA LEU A 9 8.86 -24.43 4.03
C LEU A 9 7.52 -24.99 3.55
N ARG A 10 7.50 -25.18 2.23
CA ARG A 10 6.63 -26.12 1.52
C ARG A 10 7.32 -27.49 1.48
N SER A 11 6.56 -28.59 1.51
CA SER A 11 7.13 -29.92 1.21
C SER A 11 7.68 -29.91 -0.22
N TRP A 12 8.89 -30.47 -0.45
CA TRP A 12 9.56 -30.51 -1.77
C TRP A 12 8.68 -31.13 -2.87
N LYS A 13 7.72 -31.97 -2.47
CA LYS A 13 6.82 -32.72 -3.36
C LYS A 13 5.68 -31.91 -3.96
N MET A 14 5.46 -30.65 -3.54
CA MET A 14 4.34 -29.87 -4.03
C MET A 14 4.59 -29.22 -5.41
N LYS A 15 3.54 -29.09 -6.23
CA LYS A 15 3.61 -28.52 -7.60
C LYS A 15 4.09 -27.06 -7.61
N LYS A 16 5.12 -26.73 -8.38
CA LYS A 16 5.64 -25.34 -8.50
C LYS A 16 4.69 -24.39 -9.24
N ARG A 17 3.88 -24.91 -10.16
CA ARG A 17 2.93 -24.16 -10.97
C ARG A 17 1.59 -24.88 -10.99
N VAL A 18 0.53 -24.10 -10.91
CA VAL A 18 -0.86 -24.55 -10.90
C VAL A 18 -1.66 -23.60 -11.78
N GLU A 19 -2.32 -24.17 -12.78
CA GLU A 19 -3.23 -23.45 -13.67
C GLU A 19 -4.67 -23.68 -13.19
N ASP A 20 -5.56 -22.72 -13.47
CA ASP A 20 -6.98 -22.77 -13.11
C ASP A 20 -7.22 -23.19 -11.66
N ALA A 21 -6.71 -22.38 -10.72
CA ALA A 21 -6.61 -22.72 -9.32
C ALA A 21 -7.79 -22.19 -8.50
N TYR A 22 -8.47 -23.09 -7.79
CA TYR A 22 -9.32 -22.72 -6.67
C TYR A 22 -8.49 -22.43 -5.43
N ILE A 23 -8.80 -21.32 -4.76
CA ILE A 23 -8.08 -20.83 -3.59
C ILE A 23 -8.98 -20.94 -2.37
N LEU A 24 -8.58 -21.79 -1.42
CA LEU A 24 -9.15 -21.87 -0.09
C LEU A 24 -8.37 -20.97 0.86
N THR A 25 -9.01 -19.90 1.32
CA THR A 25 -8.46 -19.03 2.36
C THR A 25 -9.01 -19.41 3.73
N CYS A 26 -8.14 -19.76 4.68
CA CYS A 26 -8.56 -20.15 6.03
C CYS A 26 -7.69 -19.53 7.15
N ASN A 27 -8.28 -19.43 8.34
CA ASN A 27 -7.61 -18.99 9.57
C ASN A 27 -7.75 -20.04 10.69
N VAL A 28 -7.63 -21.31 10.32
CA VAL A 28 -7.77 -22.46 11.24
C VAL A 28 -6.40 -23.07 11.47
N SER A 29 -6.12 -23.47 12.70
CA SER A 29 -4.86 -24.16 12.98
C SER A 29 -4.91 -25.57 12.41
N LEU A 30 -3.95 -25.87 11.54
CA LEU A 30 -3.64 -27.21 11.06
C LEU A 30 -2.31 -27.66 11.67
N GLU A 31 -2.00 -27.19 12.88
CA GLU A 31 -0.83 -27.62 13.64
C GLU A 31 -1.25 -27.99 15.05
N TYR A 32 -0.37 -28.72 15.73
CA TYR A 32 -0.56 -29.04 17.14
C TYR A 32 -0.52 -27.76 17.98
N GLU A 33 -1.67 -27.34 18.50
CA GLU A 33 -1.77 -26.22 19.44
C GLU A 33 -1.72 -26.76 20.87
N LYS A 34 -0.75 -26.27 21.65
CA LYS A 34 -0.84 -26.40 23.11
C LYS A 34 -1.99 -25.53 23.58
N THR A 35 -2.81 -26.04 24.49
CA THR A 35 -3.90 -25.27 25.09
C THR A 35 -3.36 -24.02 25.80
N GLU A 36 -3.95 -22.85 25.55
CA GLU A 36 -3.54 -21.58 26.16
C GLU A 36 -3.81 -21.54 27.67
N VAL A 37 -4.88 -22.19 28.12
CA VAL A 37 -5.08 -22.50 29.53
C VAL A 37 -4.11 -23.63 29.88
N ASN A 38 -3.42 -23.54 31.03
CA ASN A 38 -2.61 -24.61 31.60
C ASN A 38 -3.48 -25.84 31.90
N SER A 39 -3.92 -26.56 30.86
CA SER A 39 -4.51 -27.87 30.99
C SER A 39 -3.35 -28.84 31.17
N GLY A 40 -2.88 -28.92 32.41
CA GLY A 40 -1.98 -29.99 32.81
C GLY A 40 -2.74 -31.30 32.68
N PHE A 41 -2.46 -32.06 31.63
CA PHE A 41 -2.96 -33.42 31.54
C PHE A 41 -2.22 -34.28 32.57
N PHE A 42 -2.87 -34.58 33.70
CA PHE A 42 -2.38 -35.57 34.65
C PHE A 42 -2.73 -36.97 34.12
N TYR A 43 -1.73 -37.69 33.62
CA TYR A 43 -1.87 -39.07 33.15
C TYR A 43 -1.34 -40.03 34.21
N LYS A 44 -2.04 -41.16 34.42
CA LYS A 44 -1.61 -42.20 35.37
C LYS A 44 -0.81 -43.31 34.67
N SER A 45 -0.93 -43.44 33.35
CA SER A 45 -0.27 -44.47 32.55
C SER A 45 0.30 -43.91 31.23
N ALA A 46 1.31 -44.59 30.67
CA ALA A 46 1.88 -44.24 29.36
C ALA A 46 0.86 -44.43 28.22
N GLU A 47 -0.05 -45.40 28.34
CA GLU A 47 -1.08 -45.70 27.34
C GLU A 47 -2.11 -44.57 27.20
N GLU A 48 -2.51 -43.93 28.31
CA GLU A 48 -3.41 -42.78 28.30
C GLU A 48 -2.80 -41.60 27.54
N ARG A 49 -1.50 -41.36 27.75
CA ARG A 49 -0.75 -40.31 27.04
C ARG A 49 -0.71 -40.58 25.54
N GLU A 50 -0.47 -41.83 25.12
CA GLU A 50 -0.50 -42.17 23.69
C GLU A 50 -1.89 -42.00 23.07
N LYS A 51 -2.96 -42.34 23.79
CA LYS A 51 -4.35 -42.19 23.30
C LYS A 51 -4.69 -40.72 23.05
N LEU A 52 -4.27 -39.81 23.93
CA LEU A 52 -4.49 -38.36 23.77
C LEU A 52 -3.73 -37.81 22.56
N VAL A 53 -2.44 -38.14 22.42
CA VAL A 53 -1.64 -37.72 21.25
C VAL A 53 -2.24 -38.26 19.95
N LYS A 54 -2.74 -39.50 19.96
CA LYS A 54 -3.45 -40.08 18.80
C LYS A 54 -4.77 -39.37 18.52
N ALA A 55 -5.54 -38.98 19.54
CA ALA A 55 -6.79 -38.26 19.38
C ALA A 55 -6.59 -36.85 18.80
N GLU A 56 -5.58 -36.11 19.26
CA GLU A 56 -5.22 -34.79 18.74
C GLU A 56 -4.75 -34.87 17.27
N ARG A 57 -3.96 -35.90 16.93
CA ARG A 57 -3.57 -36.15 15.54
C ARG A 57 -4.77 -36.47 14.66
N LYS A 58 -5.67 -37.35 15.12
CA LYS A 58 -6.92 -37.67 14.40
C LYS A 58 -7.74 -36.40 14.15
N PHE A 59 -7.83 -35.49 15.12
CA PHE A 59 -8.53 -34.23 14.94
C PHE A 59 -7.97 -33.36 13.81
N ILE A 60 -6.64 -33.28 13.70
CA ILE A 60 -5.98 -32.56 12.58
C ILE A 60 -6.17 -33.31 11.27
N GLU A 61 -6.00 -34.63 11.26
CA GLU A 61 -6.22 -35.49 10.09
C GLU A 61 -7.63 -35.35 9.55
N ASP A 62 -8.64 -35.29 10.41
CA ASP A 62 -10.04 -35.15 10.00
C ASP A 62 -10.30 -33.77 9.35
N ARG A 63 -9.66 -32.70 9.84
CA ARG A 63 -9.70 -31.38 9.17
C ARG A 63 -9.04 -31.42 7.79
N VAL A 64 -7.91 -32.11 7.66
CA VAL A 64 -7.22 -32.28 6.37
C VAL A 64 -8.07 -33.11 5.40
N LYS A 65 -8.72 -34.17 5.89
CA LYS A 65 -9.66 -34.97 5.08
C LYS A 65 -10.80 -34.12 4.53
N LYS A 66 -11.40 -33.24 5.33
CA LYS A 66 -12.44 -32.31 4.86
C LYS A 66 -11.94 -31.41 3.71
N ILE A 67 -10.69 -30.94 3.77
CA ILE A 67 -10.07 -30.17 2.67
C ILE A 67 -9.88 -31.03 1.41
N ILE A 68 -9.43 -32.28 1.58
CA ILE A 68 -9.24 -33.22 0.48
C ILE A 68 -10.59 -33.59 -0.16
N GLU A 69 -11.63 -33.80 0.63
CA GLU A 69 -12.99 -34.03 0.17
C GLU A 69 -13.53 -32.83 -0.62
N LEU A 70 -13.33 -31.61 -0.11
CA LEU A 70 -13.70 -30.39 -0.84
C LEU A 70 -12.95 -30.29 -2.18
N LYS A 71 -11.65 -30.59 -2.20
CA LYS A 71 -10.90 -30.67 -3.45
C LYS A 71 -11.54 -31.68 -4.40
N LYS A 72 -11.81 -32.90 -3.94
CA LYS A 72 -12.38 -33.96 -4.79
C LYS A 72 -13.74 -33.56 -5.36
N LYS A 73 -14.57 -32.87 -4.57
CA LYS A 73 -15.87 -32.34 -4.98
C LYS A 73 -15.77 -31.27 -6.08
N VAL A 74 -14.74 -30.42 -6.03
CA VAL A 74 -14.62 -29.24 -6.92
C VAL A 74 -13.73 -29.53 -8.15
N CYS A 75 -12.62 -30.23 -7.95
CA CYS A 75 -11.65 -30.54 -8.99
C CYS A 75 -11.95 -31.86 -9.72
N GLY A 76 -12.60 -32.85 -9.09
CA GLY A 76 -12.84 -34.17 -9.71
C GLY A 76 -11.59 -34.75 -10.39
N ASP A 77 -11.77 -35.32 -11.58
CA ASP A 77 -10.71 -35.77 -12.49
C ASP A 77 -10.18 -34.66 -13.41
N SER A 78 -10.62 -33.41 -13.23
CA SER A 78 -10.21 -32.29 -14.08
C SER A 78 -8.81 -31.78 -13.71
N ASP A 79 -8.12 -31.16 -14.67
CA ASP A 79 -6.82 -30.51 -14.48
C ASP A 79 -6.84 -29.25 -13.58
N LYS A 80 -7.95 -29.02 -12.87
CA LYS A 80 -8.13 -27.84 -12.03
C LYS A 80 -7.24 -27.88 -10.81
N GLY A 81 -6.59 -26.76 -10.56
CA GLY A 81 -5.73 -26.54 -9.41
C GLY A 81 -6.47 -26.37 -8.09
N PHE A 82 -5.82 -26.73 -6.99
CA PHE A 82 -6.32 -26.41 -5.65
C PHE A 82 -5.18 -25.90 -4.76
N VAL A 83 -5.40 -24.71 -4.17
CA VAL A 83 -4.42 -23.99 -3.36
C VAL A 83 -5.06 -23.64 -2.02
N VAL A 84 -4.41 -24.02 -0.92
CA VAL A 84 -4.80 -23.69 0.45
C VAL A 84 -3.87 -22.64 0.98
N ILE A 85 -4.43 -21.56 1.52
CA ILE A 85 -3.70 -20.43 2.08
C ILE A 85 -4.19 -20.23 3.49
N ASN A 86 -3.39 -20.68 4.44
CA ASN A 86 -3.70 -20.60 5.85
C ASN A 86 -2.96 -19.44 6.52
N GLN A 87 -3.69 -18.66 7.31
CA GLN A 87 -3.09 -17.64 8.18
C GLN A 87 -2.30 -18.28 9.33
N LYS A 88 -2.75 -19.43 9.85
CA LYS A 88 -2.06 -20.18 10.91
C LYS A 88 -1.05 -21.17 10.33
N GLY A 89 -0.37 -21.92 11.20
CA GLY A 89 0.56 -22.96 10.79
C GLY A 89 -0.12 -24.19 10.20
N ILE A 90 0.69 -24.99 9.51
CA ILE A 90 0.34 -26.32 8.99
C ILE A 90 1.47 -27.25 9.40
N ASP A 91 1.13 -28.38 10.02
CA ASP A 91 2.10 -29.38 10.45
C ASP A 91 2.71 -30.14 9.25
N PRO A 92 3.91 -30.71 9.40
CA PRO A 92 4.58 -31.43 8.31
C PRO A 92 3.80 -32.63 7.75
N PHE A 93 3.06 -33.38 8.58
CA PHE A 93 2.30 -34.55 8.12
C PHE A 93 1.09 -34.13 7.27
N SER A 94 0.41 -33.05 7.67
CA SER A 94 -0.65 -32.42 6.88
C SER A 94 -0.12 -31.87 5.57
N LEU A 95 1.06 -31.22 5.57
CA LEU A 95 1.70 -30.74 4.34
C LEU A 95 1.99 -31.88 3.37
N ASP A 96 2.51 -33.02 3.86
CA ASP A 96 2.77 -34.18 3.01
C ASP A 96 1.49 -34.85 2.50
N SER A 97 0.43 -34.89 3.31
CA SER A 97 -0.87 -35.42 2.91
C SER A 97 -1.52 -34.56 1.82
N LEU A 98 -1.48 -33.23 1.98
CA LEU A 98 -1.93 -32.28 0.96
C LEU A 98 -1.06 -32.35 -0.30
N ALA A 99 0.26 -32.55 -0.15
CA ALA A 99 1.18 -32.67 -1.28
C ALA A 99 0.92 -33.93 -2.12
N LYS A 100 0.62 -35.07 -1.48
CA LYS A 100 0.24 -36.33 -2.17
C LYS A 100 -0.99 -36.14 -3.05
N GLU A 101 -1.97 -35.42 -2.54
CA GLU A 101 -3.17 -35.05 -3.29
C GLU A 101 -2.90 -33.93 -4.31
N GLY A 102 -1.68 -33.39 -4.43
CA GLY A 102 -1.35 -32.33 -5.38
C GLY A 102 -1.93 -30.96 -5.01
N ILE A 103 -2.25 -30.73 -3.74
CA ILE A 103 -2.70 -29.44 -3.19
C ILE A 103 -1.48 -28.59 -2.83
N VAL A 104 -1.52 -27.30 -3.20
CA VAL A 104 -0.52 -26.32 -2.78
C VAL A 104 -0.93 -25.73 -1.45
N ALA A 105 -0.22 -26.03 -0.38
CA ALA A 105 -0.49 -25.44 0.93
C ALA A 105 0.54 -24.36 1.29
N LEU A 106 0.05 -23.16 1.57
CA LEU A 106 0.80 -22.05 2.14
C LEU A 106 0.40 -21.89 3.61
N ARG A 107 1.42 -21.84 4.48
CA ARG A 107 1.25 -21.64 5.92
C ARG A 107 1.66 -20.23 6.34
N ARG A 108 1.13 -19.76 7.47
CA ARG A 108 1.52 -18.50 8.11
C ARG A 108 1.37 -17.28 7.18
N ALA A 109 0.29 -17.23 6.40
CA ALA A 109 -0.03 -16.09 5.57
C ALA A 109 -0.35 -14.85 6.43
N LYS A 110 0.13 -13.68 6.03
CA LYS A 110 -0.20 -12.42 6.73
C LYS A 110 -1.68 -12.10 6.55
N ARG A 111 -2.36 -11.68 7.62
CA ARG A 111 -3.78 -11.26 7.60
C ARG A 111 -4.11 -10.27 6.47
N ARG A 112 -3.27 -9.24 6.29
CA ARG A 112 -3.42 -8.25 5.21
C ARG A 112 -3.48 -8.88 3.79
N ASN A 113 -2.83 -10.02 3.61
CA ASN A 113 -2.86 -10.71 2.33
C ASN A 113 -4.17 -11.50 2.16
N MET A 114 -4.74 -12.04 3.23
CA MET A 114 -6.04 -12.73 3.21
C MET A 114 -7.16 -11.77 2.76
N GLU A 115 -7.14 -10.54 3.28
CA GLU A 115 -8.06 -9.47 2.87
C GLU A 115 -7.89 -9.12 1.38
N ARG A 116 -6.66 -9.11 0.85
CA ARG A 116 -6.40 -8.86 -0.59
C ARG A 116 -6.80 -10.03 -1.48
N LEU A 117 -6.63 -11.26 -1.00
CA LEU A 117 -6.97 -12.48 -1.73
C LEU A 117 -8.48 -12.62 -1.89
N THR A 118 -9.23 -12.40 -0.81
CA THR A 118 -10.69 -12.40 -0.84
C THR A 118 -11.22 -11.34 -1.82
N LEU A 119 -10.67 -10.12 -1.78
CA LEU A 119 -11.02 -9.05 -2.72
C LEU A 119 -10.66 -9.33 -4.18
N ALA A 120 -9.52 -9.98 -4.45
CA ALA A 120 -9.07 -10.22 -5.82
C ALA A 120 -9.64 -11.49 -6.45
N CYS A 121 -9.68 -12.58 -5.67
CA CYS A 121 -10.06 -13.92 -6.15
C CYS A 121 -11.55 -14.22 -5.93
N GLY A 122 -12.25 -13.44 -5.10
CA GLY A 122 -13.70 -13.57 -4.88
C GLY A 122 -14.13 -14.64 -3.88
N GLY A 123 -13.21 -15.15 -3.05
CA GLY A 123 -13.50 -16.16 -2.00
C GLY A 123 -13.78 -15.56 -0.62
N VAL A 124 -14.23 -16.41 0.31
CA VAL A 124 -14.49 -16.07 1.71
C VAL A 124 -13.39 -16.63 2.60
N ALA A 125 -12.92 -15.85 3.59
CA ALA A 125 -11.98 -16.35 4.58
C ALA A 125 -12.70 -17.20 5.63
N LEU A 126 -12.38 -18.49 5.68
CA LEU A 126 -13.04 -19.46 6.56
C LEU A 126 -12.36 -19.55 7.93
N ASN A 127 -13.17 -19.57 8.98
CA ASN A 127 -12.74 -19.71 10.38
C ASN A 127 -13.00 -21.10 10.97
N SER A 128 -13.80 -21.94 10.31
CA SER A 128 -13.98 -23.36 10.62
C SER A 128 -14.02 -24.19 9.33
N PHE A 129 -13.79 -25.49 9.46
CA PHE A 129 -13.89 -26.47 8.37
C PHE A 129 -15.22 -27.24 8.38
N ASP A 130 -16.18 -26.88 9.23
CA ASP A 130 -17.43 -27.62 9.35
C ASP A 130 -18.37 -27.36 8.16
N ASP A 131 -18.45 -26.11 7.70
CA ASP A 131 -19.28 -25.69 6.57
C ASP A 131 -18.44 -25.35 5.33
N LEU A 132 -17.79 -26.36 4.75
CA LEU A 132 -17.00 -26.20 3.52
C LEU A 132 -17.88 -26.29 2.27
N ASN A 133 -18.25 -25.13 1.72
CA ASN A 133 -18.96 -25.05 0.44
C ASN A 133 -18.02 -24.63 -0.71
N PRO A 134 -18.25 -25.14 -1.94
CA PRO A 134 -17.53 -24.69 -3.14
C PRO A 134 -17.62 -23.18 -3.37
N ASP A 135 -18.74 -22.56 -2.98
CA ASP A 135 -19.00 -21.12 -3.14
C ASP A 135 -18.07 -20.24 -2.29
N CYS A 136 -17.45 -20.81 -1.24
CA CYS A 136 -16.50 -20.09 -0.41
C CYS A 136 -15.11 -19.96 -1.07
N LEU A 137 -14.84 -20.69 -2.14
CA LEU A 137 -13.55 -20.72 -2.79
C LEU A 137 -13.34 -19.50 -3.69
N GLY A 138 -12.16 -18.92 -3.61
CA GLY A 138 -11.70 -17.94 -4.60
C GLY A 138 -11.20 -18.64 -5.87
N HIS A 139 -11.04 -17.88 -6.94
CA HIS A 139 -10.52 -18.36 -8.21
C HIS A 139 -9.35 -17.53 -8.73
N ALA A 140 -8.32 -18.20 -9.24
CA ALA A 140 -7.19 -17.57 -9.92
C ALA A 140 -6.71 -18.44 -11.09
N GLY A 141 -6.58 -17.84 -12.28
CA GLY A 141 -6.18 -18.59 -13.48
C GLY A 141 -4.74 -19.09 -13.45
N LEU A 142 -3.85 -18.50 -12.67
CA LEU A 142 -2.46 -18.98 -12.54
C LEU A 142 -1.92 -18.73 -11.13
N VAL A 143 -1.37 -19.78 -10.52
CA VAL A 143 -0.63 -19.73 -9.27
C VAL A 143 0.72 -20.39 -9.46
N TYR A 144 1.81 -19.65 -9.24
CA TYR A 144 3.15 -20.20 -9.38
C TYR A 144 4.10 -19.69 -8.31
N GLU A 145 5.07 -20.53 -8.00
CA GLU A 145 6.18 -20.22 -7.11
C GLU A 145 7.36 -19.70 -7.93
N TYR A 146 7.91 -18.57 -7.51
CA TYR A 146 9.11 -17.97 -8.05
C TYR A 146 10.15 -17.89 -6.94
N THR A 147 11.27 -18.55 -7.15
CA THR A 147 12.40 -18.54 -6.21
C THR A 147 13.40 -17.48 -6.65
N LEU A 148 13.74 -16.55 -5.76
CA LEU A 148 14.75 -15.53 -5.97
C LEU A 148 15.76 -15.60 -4.83
N GLY A 149 16.97 -16.07 -5.13
CA GLY A 149 17.95 -16.42 -4.10
C GLY A 149 17.44 -17.56 -3.23
N GLU A 150 17.44 -17.35 -1.91
CA GLU A 150 16.92 -18.32 -0.93
C GLU A 150 15.43 -18.14 -0.63
N GLU A 151 14.84 -17.02 -1.07
CA GLU A 151 13.44 -16.69 -0.80
C GLU A 151 12.50 -17.21 -1.88
N LYS A 152 11.31 -17.64 -1.46
CA LYS A 152 10.24 -18.15 -2.32
C LYS A 152 9.04 -17.22 -2.27
N PHE A 153 8.59 -16.81 -3.45
CA PHE A 153 7.44 -15.95 -3.64
C PHE A 153 6.35 -16.73 -4.36
N THR A 154 5.13 -16.72 -3.84
CA THR A 154 3.99 -17.29 -4.58
C THR A 154 3.20 -16.16 -5.22
N PHE A 155 3.11 -16.20 -6.55
CA PHE A 155 2.34 -15.28 -7.36
C PHE A 155 0.98 -15.86 -7.67
N ILE A 156 -0.05 -15.07 -7.46
CA ILE A 156 -1.43 -15.39 -7.82
C ILE A 156 -1.85 -14.36 -8.87
N GLU A 157 -2.10 -14.85 -10.08
CA GLU A 157 -2.38 -14.08 -11.28
C GLU A 157 -3.69 -14.53 -11.93
N LYS A 158 -4.19 -13.68 -12.83
CA LYS A 158 -5.48 -13.91 -13.53
C LYS A 158 -6.63 -14.18 -12.55
N CYS A 159 -6.74 -13.38 -11.49
CA CYS A 159 -7.87 -13.43 -10.57
C CYS A 159 -9.14 -12.89 -11.25
N ASN A 160 -10.31 -13.42 -10.88
CA ASN A 160 -11.59 -13.06 -11.53
C ASN A 160 -11.94 -11.56 -11.43
N ASN A 161 -11.64 -10.92 -10.30
CA ASN A 161 -11.95 -9.52 -10.08
C ASN A 161 -10.77 -8.81 -9.40
N PRO A 162 -9.75 -8.34 -10.14
CA PRO A 162 -8.51 -7.84 -9.55
C PRO A 162 -8.68 -6.43 -8.94
N ARG A 163 -9.51 -6.29 -7.91
CA ARG A 163 -9.60 -5.09 -7.05
C ARG A 163 -8.34 -4.85 -6.24
N SER A 164 -7.49 -5.87 -6.09
CA SER A 164 -6.19 -5.76 -5.45
C SER A 164 -5.09 -6.14 -6.45
N VAL A 165 -4.09 -5.26 -6.55
CA VAL A 165 -2.90 -5.43 -7.38
C VAL A 165 -1.65 -5.28 -6.53
N THR A 166 -0.59 -5.97 -6.93
CA THR A 166 0.73 -5.90 -6.28
C THR A 166 1.73 -5.35 -7.25
N LEU A 167 2.43 -4.29 -6.83
CA LEU A 167 3.62 -3.78 -7.49
C LEU A 167 4.84 -4.41 -6.82
N LEU A 168 5.58 -5.23 -7.58
CA LEU A 168 6.82 -5.86 -7.11
C LEU A 168 7.99 -4.93 -7.44
N ILE A 169 8.66 -4.44 -6.41
CA ILE A 169 9.86 -3.59 -6.54
C ILE A 169 11.08 -4.47 -6.27
N LYS A 170 12.02 -4.48 -7.21
CA LYS A 170 13.34 -5.11 -7.04
C LYS A 170 14.38 -4.01 -6.88
N GLY A 171 15.26 -4.15 -5.90
CA GLY A 171 16.33 -3.19 -5.65
C GLY A 171 17.51 -3.86 -4.95
N PRO A 172 18.75 -3.39 -5.19
CA PRO A 172 19.95 -4.00 -4.61
C PRO A 172 20.08 -3.71 -3.11
N ASN A 173 19.66 -2.54 -2.67
CA ASN A 173 19.84 -2.06 -1.30
C ASN A 173 18.49 -1.80 -0.62
N LYS A 174 18.41 -2.01 0.69
CA LYS A 174 17.18 -1.76 1.47
C LYS A 174 16.76 -0.29 1.44
N HIS A 175 17.74 0.63 1.48
CA HIS A 175 17.49 2.07 1.44
C HIS A 175 16.88 2.50 0.11
N THR A 176 17.44 2.06 -1.02
CA THR A 176 16.91 2.38 -2.36
C THR A 176 15.53 1.78 -2.57
N LEU A 177 15.29 0.56 -2.09
CA LEU A 177 13.97 -0.07 -2.15
C LEU A 177 12.92 0.72 -1.34
N THR A 178 13.30 1.28 -0.19
CA THR A 178 12.39 2.09 0.63
C THR A 178 12.06 3.40 -0.07
N GLN A 179 13.07 4.07 -0.63
CA GLN A 179 12.89 5.31 -1.38
C GLN A 179 12.00 5.12 -2.62
N ILE A 180 12.23 4.08 -3.42
CA ILE A 180 11.40 3.77 -4.61
C ILE A 180 9.96 3.45 -4.18
N LYS A 181 9.80 2.69 -3.09
CA LYS A 181 8.46 2.36 -2.56
C LYS A 181 7.70 3.60 -2.13
N ASP A 182 8.35 4.53 -1.44
CA ASP A 182 7.71 5.76 -0.98
C ASP A 182 7.39 6.68 -2.17
N ALA A 183 8.30 6.81 -3.15
CA ALA A 183 8.05 7.54 -4.39
C ALA A 183 6.84 6.99 -5.18
N ILE A 184 6.74 5.66 -5.33
CA ILE A 184 5.58 5.03 -5.98
C ILE A 184 4.30 5.28 -5.18
N ARG A 185 4.37 5.21 -3.85
CA ARG A 185 3.21 5.47 -2.99
C ARG A 185 2.70 6.89 -3.13
N ASP A 186 3.60 7.86 -3.20
CA ASP A 186 3.25 9.27 -3.37
C ASP A 186 2.69 9.54 -4.77
N GLY A 187 3.30 8.97 -5.82
CA GLY A 187 2.77 9.02 -7.18
C GLY A 187 1.37 8.40 -7.32
N LEU A 188 1.14 7.23 -6.73
CA LEU A 188 -0.19 6.59 -6.73
C LEU A 188 -1.24 7.44 -6.01
N ARG A 189 -0.86 8.12 -4.92
CA ARG A 189 -1.75 9.05 -4.21
C ARG A 189 -2.04 10.29 -5.03
N ALA A 190 -1.06 10.85 -5.73
CA ALA A 190 -1.25 11.98 -6.63
C ALA A 190 -2.23 11.63 -7.77
N VAL A 191 -2.07 10.46 -8.40
CA VAL A 191 -3.02 9.99 -9.43
C VAL A 191 -4.41 9.76 -8.85
N LYS A 192 -4.51 9.14 -7.66
CA LYS A 192 -5.79 8.93 -6.97
C LYS A 192 -6.50 10.26 -6.69
N ASN A 193 -5.77 11.27 -6.21
CA ASN A 193 -6.31 12.60 -6.00
C ASN A 193 -6.80 13.26 -7.30
N ALA A 194 -6.10 13.07 -8.42
CA ALA A 194 -6.53 13.61 -9.71
C ALA A 194 -7.84 12.95 -10.18
N LEU A 195 -8.01 11.65 -9.93
CA LEU A 195 -9.26 10.94 -10.22
C LEU A 195 -10.41 11.39 -9.33
N ASP A 196 -10.14 11.60 -8.03
CA ASP A 196 -11.14 12.03 -7.06
C ASP A 196 -11.62 13.49 -7.33
N ASP A 197 -10.70 14.40 -7.64
CA ASP A 197 -11.00 15.82 -7.88
C ASP A 197 -11.64 16.08 -9.24
N GLY A 198 -11.33 15.25 -10.26
CA GLY A 198 -11.78 15.45 -11.65
C GLY A 198 -11.11 16.64 -12.36
N CYS A 199 -10.20 17.36 -11.70
CA CYS A 199 -9.44 18.46 -12.27
C CYS A 199 -8.00 18.48 -11.74
N VAL A 200 -7.11 19.03 -12.55
CA VAL A 200 -5.69 19.25 -12.25
C VAL A 200 -5.31 20.65 -12.65
N VAL A 201 -4.30 21.22 -12.00
CA VAL A 201 -3.80 22.57 -12.30
C VAL A 201 -2.37 22.50 -12.84
N PRO A 202 -1.96 23.41 -13.75
CA PRO A 202 -0.60 23.41 -14.26
C PRO A 202 0.42 23.60 -13.13
N GLY A 203 1.48 22.80 -13.15
CA GLY A 203 2.52 22.81 -12.10
C GLY A 203 3.64 23.81 -12.39
N ALA A 204 4.87 23.43 -12.01
CA ALA A 204 6.11 24.20 -12.26
C ALA A 204 6.10 25.65 -11.71
N GLY A 205 5.27 25.93 -10.69
CA GLY A 205 5.13 27.28 -10.14
C GLY A 205 4.18 28.20 -10.91
N ALA A 206 3.51 27.70 -11.96
CA ALA A 206 2.68 28.52 -12.84
C ALA A 206 1.46 29.12 -12.11
N VAL A 207 0.83 28.32 -11.26
CA VAL A 207 -0.32 28.78 -10.44
C VAL A 207 0.13 29.84 -9.44
N GLU A 208 1.29 29.66 -8.81
CA GLU A 208 1.84 30.60 -7.83
C GLU A 208 2.12 31.97 -8.44
N VAL A 209 2.72 32.01 -9.64
CA VAL A 209 2.97 33.27 -10.36
C VAL A 209 1.65 33.95 -10.73
N ALA A 210 0.70 33.20 -11.30
CA ALA A 210 -0.60 33.74 -11.67
C ALA A 210 -1.39 34.28 -10.47
N MET A 211 -1.36 33.56 -9.35
CA MET A 211 -1.98 34.01 -8.10
C MET A 211 -1.31 35.26 -7.53
N ALA A 212 0.02 35.32 -7.53
CA ALA A 212 0.76 36.49 -7.04
C ALA A 212 0.42 37.74 -7.86
N GLU A 213 0.40 37.63 -9.19
CA GLU A 213 -0.01 38.75 -10.06
C GLU A 213 -1.45 39.18 -9.83
N ALA A 214 -2.38 38.23 -9.70
CA ALA A 214 -3.78 38.53 -9.42
C ALA A 214 -3.95 39.25 -8.07
N LEU A 215 -3.21 38.85 -7.04
CA LEU A 215 -3.23 39.50 -5.74
C LEU A 215 -2.63 40.91 -5.76
N ILE A 216 -1.57 41.14 -6.54
CA ILE A 216 -0.99 42.46 -6.74
C ILE A 216 -1.99 43.38 -7.47
N LYS A 217 -2.70 42.86 -8.47
CA LYS A 217 -3.79 43.59 -9.17
C LYS A 217 -4.99 43.86 -8.25
N TYR A 218 -5.27 42.97 -7.31
CA TYR A 218 -6.34 43.10 -6.31
C TYR A 218 -5.99 44.07 -5.17
N LYS A 219 -4.71 44.19 -4.82
CA LYS A 219 -4.17 45.06 -3.76
C LYS A 219 -4.82 46.47 -3.66
N PRO A 220 -5.00 47.27 -4.74
CA PRO A 220 -5.61 48.60 -4.64
C PRO A 220 -7.08 48.60 -4.20
N SER A 221 -7.80 47.48 -4.31
CA SER A 221 -9.19 47.39 -3.84
C SER A 221 -9.30 47.26 -2.31
N VAL A 222 -8.22 46.85 -1.65
CA VAL A 222 -8.17 46.61 -0.20
C VAL A 222 -7.80 47.90 0.52
N LYS A 223 -8.61 48.31 1.49
CA LYS A 223 -8.42 49.56 2.23
C LYS A 223 -7.51 49.38 3.45
N GLY A 224 -6.65 50.38 3.67
CA GLY A 224 -5.86 50.51 4.90
C GLY A 224 -4.72 49.51 5.05
N ARG A 225 -4.37 49.18 6.30
CA ARG A 225 -3.18 48.37 6.64
C ARG A 225 -3.22 46.94 6.07
N ALA A 226 -4.39 46.40 5.80
CA ALA A 226 -4.56 45.06 5.22
C ALA A 226 -3.88 44.95 3.83
N GLN A 227 -3.69 46.06 3.13
CA GLN A 227 -3.00 46.12 1.85
C GLN A 227 -1.55 45.62 1.93
N LEU A 228 -0.87 45.84 3.06
CA LEU A 228 0.50 45.34 3.31
C LEU A 228 0.50 43.81 3.48
N GLY A 229 -0.53 43.26 4.14
CA GLY A 229 -0.69 41.82 4.30
C GLY A 229 -0.92 41.10 2.96
N VAL A 230 -1.74 41.67 2.08
CA VAL A 230 -1.96 41.13 0.73
C VAL A 230 -0.68 41.13 -0.09
N GLN A 231 0.12 42.20 0.00
CA GLN A 231 1.41 42.26 -0.68
C GLN A 231 2.38 41.20 -0.14
N ALA A 232 2.53 41.09 1.18
CA ALA A 232 3.40 40.10 1.80
C ALA A 232 2.98 38.66 1.43
N PHE A 233 1.68 38.39 1.36
CA PHE A 233 1.15 37.09 0.94
C PHE A 233 1.44 36.80 -0.55
N ALA A 234 1.26 37.78 -1.44
CA ALA A 234 1.58 37.64 -2.86
C ALA A 234 3.08 37.35 -3.07
N ASP A 235 3.96 38.06 -2.37
CA ASP A 235 5.41 37.86 -2.44
C ASP A 235 5.83 36.49 -1.90
N ALA A 236 5.12 35.98 -0.89
CA ALA A 236 5.38 34.66 -0.30
C ALA A 236 5.04 33.51 -1.26
N LEU A 237 4.01 33.63 -2.11
CA LEU A 237 3.65 32.59 -3.09
C LEU A 237 4.78 32.32 -4.08
N LEU A 238 5.56 33.35 -4.42
CA LEU A 238 6.67 33.25 -5.36
C LEU A 238 7.86 32.44 -4.81
N ILE A 239 7.83 31.97 -3.56
CA ILE A 239 8.92 31.16 -3.01
C ILE A 239 9.10 29.83 -3.76
N ILE A 240 8.01 29.23 -4.23
CA ILE A 240 8.05 27.94 -4.94
C ILE A 240 8.84 28.06 -6.25
N PRO A 241 8.46 28.93 -7.22
CA PRO A 241 9.23 29.09 -8.45
C PRO A 241 10.67 29.58 -8.20
N LYS A 242 10.89 30.43 -7.20
CA LYS A 242 12.24 30.85 -6.78
C LYS A 242 13.10 29.65 -6.39
N VAL A 243 12.66 28.86 -5.42
CA VAL A 243 13.44 27.73 -4.92
C VAL A 243 13.62 26.65 -5.99
N LEU A 244 12.62 26.45 -6.87
CA LEU A 244 12.75 25.55 -8.01
C LEU A 244 13.88 25.99 -8.96
N ALA A 245 13.91 27.27 -9.38
CA ALA A 245 14.97 27.80 -10.22
C ALA A 245 16.36 27.69 -9.55
N GLN A 246 16.44 28.00 -8.26
CA GLN A 246 17.67 27.92 -7.48
C GLN A 246 18.19 26.49 -7.35
N ASN A 247 17.31 25.52 -7.09
CA ASN A 247 17.68 24.10 -7.00
C ASN A 247 18.17 23.55 -8.34
N SER A 248 17.69 24.12 -9.45
CA SER A 248 18.18 23.84 -10.80
C SER A 248 19.47 24.59 -11.17
N GLY A 249 19.97 25.49 -10.31
CA GLY A 249 21.22 26.23 -10.53
C GLY A 249 21.08 27.50 -11.37
N PHE A 250 19.85 27.97 -11.63
CA PHE A 250 19.58 29.19 -12.39
C PHE A 250 19.46 30.42 -11.49
N ASP A 251 19.61 31.62 -12.08
CA ASP A 251 19.42 32.86 -11.36
C ASP A 251 17.94 33.07 -10.97
N LEU A 252 17.73 33.31 -9.68
CA LEU A 252 16.44 33.47 -9.04
C LEU A 252 15.62 34.63 -9.62
N GLN A 253 16.27 35.78 -9.86
CA GLN A 253 15.59 37.00 -10.23
C GLN A 253 15.32 37.03 -11.73
N GLU A 254 16.30 36.66 -12.53
CA GLU A 254 16.18 36.64 -13.98
C GLU A 254 15.08 35.68 -14.43
N THR A 255 15.08 34.45 -13.90
CA THR A 255 14.08 33.43 -14.23
C THR A 255 12.67 33.89 -13.85
N LEU A 256 12.52 34.49 -12.68
CA LEU A 256 11.22 34.93 -12.19
C LEU A 256 10.68 36.13 -12.98
N VAL A 257 11.52 37.08 -13.36
CA VAL A 257 11.13 38.23 -14.20
C VAL A 257 10.70 37.74 -15.58
N LYS A 258 11.43 36.77 -16.17
CA LYS A 258 11.05 36.17 -17.46
C LYS A 258 9.68 35.51 -17.40
N ILE A 259 9.41 34.71 -16.37
CA ILE A 259 8.13 34.01 -16.21
C ILE A 259 6.98 34.99 -15.97
N GLN A 260 7.17 36.00 -15.14
CA GLN A 260 6.16 37.04 -14.91
C GLN A 260 5.87 37.84 -16.18
N ALA A 261 6.90 38.23 -16.93
CA ALA A 261 6.73 38.93 -18.19
C ALA A 261 5.97 38.07 -19.21
N GLU A 262 6.31 36.78 -19.33
CA GLU A 262 5.61 35.88 -20.26
C GLU A 262 4.18 35.58 -19.83
N HIS A 263 3.93 35.38 -18.53
CA HIS A 263 2.58 35.21 -18.01
C HIS A 263 1.72 36.46 -18.28
N SER A 264 2.26 37.65 -18.00
CA SER A 264 1.58 38.92 -18.24
C SER A 264 1.28 39.17 -19.73
N ASN A 265 2.19 38.76 -20.63
CA ASN A 265 2.02 38.94 -22.08
C ASN A 265 1.07 37.92 -22.73
N SER A 266 1.18 36.65 -22.32
CA SER A 266 0.43 35.54 -22.94
C SER A 266 -0.92 35.27 -22.27
N GLY A 267 -1.06 35.61 -20.99
CA GLY A 267 -2.17 35.17 -20.14
C GLY A 267 -2.21 33.66 -19.89
N GLN A 268 -1.23 32.89 -20.37
CA GLN A 268 -1.15 31.45 -20.20
C GLN A 268 -0.45 31.10 -18.89
N LEU A 269 -0.75 29.92 -18.34
CA LEU A 269 -0.10 29.46 -17.10
C LEU A 269 1.32 28.96 -17.40
N VAL A 270 2.28 29.86 -17.23
CA VAL A 270 3.72 29.66 -17.49
C VAL A 270 4.45 29.38 -16.18
N GLY A 271 5.28 28.34 -16.17
CA GLY A 271 6.12 27.94 -15.04
C GLY A 271 7.61 27.92 -15.40
N VAL A 272 8.44 27.45 -14.46
CA VAL A 272 9.90 27.29 -14.64
C VAL A 272 10.21 25.95 -15.29
N ASP A 273 10.96 25.94 -16.39
CA ASP A 273 11.63 24.71 -16.85
C ASP A 273 12.87 24.44 -15.99
N LEU A 274 12.88 23.29 -15.32
CA LEU A 274 13.96 22.90 -14.42
C LEU A 274 15.26 22.53 -15.16
N ASN A 275 15.22 22.31 -16.48
CA ASN A 275 16.40 21.94 -17.27
C ASN A 275 17.07 23.15 -17.94
N THR A 276 16.29 24.15 -18.34
CA THR A 276 16.77 25.32 -19.09
C THR A 276 16.74 26.61 -18.29
N GLY A 277 15.90 26.68 -17.25
CA GLY A 277 15.64 27.93 -16.51
C GLY A 277 14.78 28.91 -17.31
N GLU A 278 14.21 28.48 -18.44
CA GLU A 278 13.36 29.31 -19.28
C GLU A 278 11.89 29.16 -18.90
N PRO A 279 11.08 30.21 -19.17
CA PRO A 279 9.64 30.12 -19.03
C PRO A 279 9.05 29.06 -19.98
N MET A 280 8.14 28.26 -19.44
CA MET A 280 7.48 27.19 -20.20
C MET A 280 5.99 27.09 -19.88
N VAL A 281 5.16 26.75 -20.87
CA VAL A 281 3.73 26.47 -20.64
C VAL A 281 3.59 25.10 -19.96
N ALA A 282 3.35 25.10 -18.65
CA ALA A 282 3.39 23.88 -17.82
C ALA A 282 2.38 22.82 -18.27
N ALA A 283 1.21 23.25 -18.77
CA ALA A 283 0.18 22.36 -19.31
C ALA A 283 0.64 21.59 -20.55
N GLN A 284 1.37 22.25 -21.46
CA GLN A 284 1.86 21.64 -22.70
C GLN A 284 3.00 20.65 -22.44
N ALA A 285 3.82 20.94 -21.42
CA ALA A 285 4.87 20.03 -20.98
C ALA A 285 4.37 18.85 -20.12
N GLY A 286 3.07 18.79 -19.83
CA GLY A 286 2.49 17.71 -19.04
C GLY A 286 2.84 17.74 -17.56
N ILE A 287 3.24 18.91 -17.04
CA ILE A 287 3.56 19.09 -15.62
C ILE A 287 2.30 19.58 -14.91
N TRP A 288 1.73 18.71 -14.06
CA TRP A 288 0.46 18.93 -13.39
C TRP A 288 0.58 18.76 -11.89
N ASP A 289 -0.10 19.63 -11.16
CA ASP A 289 -0.32 19.54 -9.72
C ASP A 289 -1.79 19.23 -9.42
N ASN A 290 -2.04 18.51 -8.33
CA ASN A 290 -3.40 18.22 -7.89
C ASN A 290 -4.08 19.46 -7.31
N TYR A 291 -5.34 19.67 -7.67
CA TYR A 291 -6.15 20.77 -7.15
C TYR A 291 -6.32 20.70 -5.63
N CYS A 292 -6.69 19.54 -5.07
CA CYS A 292 -6.86 19.38 -3.62
C CYS A 292 -5.58 19.71 -2.84
N VAL A 293 -4.41 19.34 -3.37
CA VAL A 293 -3.11 19.59 -2.72
C VAL A 293 -2.85 21.10 -2.65
N LYS A 294 -2.97 21.83 -3.76
CA LYS A 294 -2.77 23.30 -3.77
C LYS A 294 -3.81 24.02 -2.90
N LYS A 295 -5.07 23.61 -2.96
CA LYS A 295 -6.15 24.18 -2.14
C LYS A 295 -5.88 24.00 -0.64
N GLN A 296 -5.55 22.78 -0.22
CA GLN A 296 -5.24 22.47 1.17
C GLN A 296 -3.97 23.17 1.63
N LEU A 297 -2.93 23.18 0.80
CA LEU A 297 -1.67 23.88 1.08
C LEU A 297 -1.93 25.36 1.41
N LEU A 298 -2.61 26.08 0.52
CA LEU A 298 -2.91 27.50 0.73
C LEU A 298 -3.70 27.73 2.02
N HIS A 299 -4.72 26.92 2.27
CA HIS A 299 -5.53 27.04 3.48
C HIS A 299 -4.72 26.77 4.76
N SER A 300 -4.00 25.65 4.81
CA SER A 300 -3.20 25.26 5.97
C SER A 300 -2.06 26.22 6.24
N CYS A 301 -1.33 26.66 5.21
CA CYS A 301 -0.26 27.64 5.36
C CYS A 301 -0.76 28.96 5.94
N THR A 302 -1.88 29.49 5.43
CA THR A 302 -2.47 30.73 5.95
C THR A 302 -2.90 30.58 7.41
N VAL A 303 -3.63 29.51 7.75
CA VAL A 303 -4.12 29.29 9.12
C VAL A 303 -2.97 29.16 10.11
N ILE A 304 -1.95 28.37 9.76
CA ILE A 304 -0.77 28.17 10.63
C ILE A 304 0.02 29.47 10.77
N ALA A 305 0.26 30.19 9.67
CA ALA A 305 1.00 31.46 9.71
C ALA A 305 0.29 32.50 10.58
N THR A 306 -1.04 32.64 10.44
CA THR A 306 -1.83 33.55 11.28
C THR A 306 -1.75 33.16 12.74
N ASN A 307 -1.87 31.88 13.08
CA ASN A 307 -1.77 31.41 14.47
C ASN A 307 -0.41 31.73 15.08
N ILE A 308 0.69 31.55 14.33
CA ILE A 308 2.04 31.83 14.80
C ILE A 308 2.26 33.34 14.96
N LEU A 309 1.76 34.16 14.03
CA LEU A 309 1.90 35.61 14.07
C LEU A 309 1.16 36.26 15.25
N LEU A 310 0.14 35.60 15.80
CA LEU A 310 -0.64 36.08 16.95
C LEU A 310 -0.04 35.66 18.31
N VAL A 311 1.09 34.95 18.32
CA VAL A 311 1.77 34.56 19.57
C VAL A 311 2.65 35.71 20.04
N ASP A 312 2.24 36.37 21.12
CA ASP A 312 3.02 37.44 21.75
C ASP A 312 4.08 36.90 22.73
N GLU A 313 3.81 35.76 23.39
CA GLU A 313 4.71 35.18 24.39
C GLU A 313 4.70 33.65 24.35
N ILE A 314 5.87 33.03 24.48
CA ILE A 314 6.04 31.58 24.61
C ILE A 314 6.56 31.28 26.03
N MET A 315 5.65 30.93 26.92
CA MET A 315 6.01 30.51 28.28
C MET A 315 6.43 29.05 28.30
N ARG A 316 7.71 28.78 28.56
CA ARG A 316 8.20 27.44 28.84
C ARG A 316 8.10 27.14 30.33
N ALA A 317 6.92 26.71 30.77
CA ALA A 317 6.68 26.24 32.14
C ALA A 317 6.39 24.73 32.14
N GLY A 318 7.07 24.01 33.02
CA GLY A 318 6.84 22.59 33.24
C GLY A 318 7.47 22.20 34.58
N MET A 319 6.79 21.35 35.34
CA MET A 319 7.36 20.84 36.59
C MET A 319 8.63 20.06 36.25
N SER A 320 9.77 20.49 36.79
CA SER A 320 10.95 19.65 36.81
C SER A 320 10.59 18.44 37.66
N SER A 321 10.50 17.27 37.05
CA SER A 321 10.56 16.01 37.79
C SER A 321 11.99 15.83 38.29
N LEU A 322 12.40 16.66 39.24
CA LEU A 322 13.48 16.35 40.18
C LEU A 322 12.93 15.26 41.10
N LYS A 323 12.91 14.03 40.60
CA LYS A 323 12.99 12.85 41.46
C LYS A 323 14.47 12.49 41.55
N GLY A 324 15.00 12.62 42.76
CA GLY A 324 16.28 12.05 43.15
C GLY A 324 16.23 10.52 43.20
#